data_AF-A0A7C1VGK5-F1
#
_entry.id   AF-A0A7C1VGK5-F1
#
_cell.length_a   1.000
_cell.length_b   1.000
_cell.length_c   1.000
_cell.angle_alpha   90.00
_cell.angle_beta   90.00
_cell.angle_gamma   90.00
#
_symmetry.space_group_name_H-M   'P 1'
#
loop_
_entity.id
_entity.type
_entity.pdbx_description
1 polymer ?
#
loop_
_entity_poly.entity_id
_entity_poly.type
_entity_poly.pdbx_seq_one_letter_code
_entity_poly.pdbx_strand_id
1 'polypeptide(L)'
;MIEVLTIYTALTLILIPIFRLQGAVHGYSEAKEYLFIIISALAFIVMLQTGIPVLSRPIDWAFLAFISYITLSAYWSDAPTLAVKDVPRWWGIFIFYLACSYVPRETLILALFLPAPVIAAYGMFQQLFKKDPIDKWVADLLKTHCKSLRFYSFLGNSNYSGTYLAASVFAGVYCVANISLWFTPFLALVIVGIGLTRCRGAWIAVIPGFLGVMPGLWPFMVPMFVALAIISWKRYETVIIRVHFLNVGWTMFKERFLFGWGPNAFRRQLFKTQAFMNRKDPGLLGTLKKKGRIETPLARRMHNDHAEMFVEFGLIGAGLWFLIIGLGMYQAISGGHWYIAGGILGMSINAVFFYPIRVIGIGIGIWAFLGASGSPEIAHNQFLVLPLYLSVPLALIVALLAWQFAVKRLMAISHMYLYNLAQRANDRQTMEKHLKISMELDPTNGHIMAEFAAFYAVQAPPLAMQTAMRCLDLFDGEKIEYSSWVQLGHSAVINGAAELARVCFRMAIYLNPSYGKAYKSLEELDKLLTALEKKYPAKAPDGKIIVPDRKIEVVR
;
A
#
# COMPACT_ATOMS: atom_id res chain seq x y z
N MET A 1 -16.45 28.74 -2.80
CA MET A 1 -15.32 28.14 -3.57
C MET A 1 -14.25 27.60 -2.64
N ILE A 2 -13.56 28.44 -1.86
CA ILE A 2 -12.69 27.99 -0.77
C ILE A 2 -13.46 27.05 0.16
N GLU A 3 -14.74 27.32 0.42
CA GLU A 3 -15.64 26.40 1.14
C GLU A 3 -15.72 24.99 0.55
N VAL A 4 -15.76 24.83 -0.78
CA VAL A 4 -15.82 23.50 -1.43
C VAL A 4 -14.49 22.77 -1.26
N LEU A 5 -13.36 23.47 -1.42
CA LEU A 5 -12.03 22.90 -1.17
C LEU A 5 -11.81 22.60 0.31
N THR A 6 -12.34 23.43 1.21
CA THR A 6 -12.32 23.21 2.66
C THR A 6 -13.14 21.98 3.02
N ILE A 7 -14.36 21.85 2.48
CA ILE A 7 -15.22 20.67 2.68
C ILE A 7 -14.51 19.42 2.13
N TYR A 8 -13.99 19.47 0.90
CA TYR A 8 -13.25 18.35 0.30
C TYR A 8 -12.04 17.95 1.16
N THR A 9 -11.22 18.92 1.56
CA THR A 9 -10.01 18.70 2.34
C THR A 9 -10.34 18.15 3.72
N ALA A 10 -11.33 18.71 4.40
CA ALA A 10 -11.81 18.22 5.70
C ALA A 10 -12.39 16.82 5.59
N LEU A 11 -13.27 16.56 4.61
CA LEU A 11 -13.83 15.22 4.37
C LEU A 11 -12.71 14.22 4.06
N THR A 12 -11.71 14.60 3.28
CA THR A 12 -10.59 13.71 2.95
C THR A 12 -9.73 13.40 4.18
N LEU A 13 -9.39 14.42 4.97
CA LEU A 13 -8.59 14.28 6.20
C LEU A 13 -9.32 13.50 7.30
N ILE A 14 -10.65 13.59 7.37
CA ILE A 14 -11.46 12.93 8.38
C ILE A 14 -11.89 11.55 7.91
N LEU A 15 -12.52 11.45 6.73
CA LEU A 15 -13.13 10.20 6.26
C LEU A 15 -12.09 9.20 5.82
N ILE A 16 -11.02 9.56 5.12
CA ILE A 16 -10.11 8.53 4.55
C ILE A 16 -9.38 7.72 5.64
N PRO A 17 -8.88 8.31 6.76
CA PRO A 17 -8.34 7.54 7.87
C PRO A 17 -9.39 6.63 8.51
N ILE A 18 -10.60 7.16 8.72
CA ILE A 18 -11.66 6.53 9.52
C ILE A 18 -12.43 5.47 8.74
N PHE A 19 -12.71 5.72 7.46
CA PHE A 19 -13.62 4.93 6.63
C PHE A 19 -13.05 3.56 6.37
N ARG A 20 -13.53 2.52 7.05
CA ARG A 20 -13.11 1.14 6.83
C ARG A 20 -14.33 0.31 6.46
N LEU A 21 -14.38 -0.14 5.21
CA LEU A 21 -15.24 -1.25 4.82
C LEU A 21 -14.61 -2.52 5.40
N GLN A 22 -14.89 -2.79 6.68
CA GLN A 22 -14.42 -3.99 7.36
C GLN A 22 -15.32 -5.16 6.96
N GLY A 23 -14.77 -6.09 6.17
CA GLY A 23 -15.50 -7.24 5.67
C GLY A 23 -14.62 -8.47 5.42
N ALA A 24 -13.84 -8.92 6.42
CA ALA A 24 -13.19 -10.24 6.49
C ALA A 24 -12.28 -10.74 5.34
N VAL A 25 -12.13 -10.04 4.22
CA VAL A 25 -11.35 -10.51 3.06
C VAL A 25 -10.24 -9.53 2.73
N HIS A 26 -9.06 -10.04 2.41
CA HIS A 26 -7.93 -9.24 1.94
C HIS A 26 -8.36 -8.55 0.63
N GLY A 27 -8.43 -7.22 0.61
CA GLY A 27 -8.83 -6.43 -0.59
C GLY A 27 -9.54 -5.09 -0.28
N TYR A 28 -10.13 -4.90 0.91
CA TYR A 28 -10.90 -3.67 1.21
C TYR A 28 -10.07 -2.40 1.50
N SER A 29 -8.74 -2.47 1.50
CA SER A 29 -7.90 -1.26 1.57
C SER A 29 -8.06 -0.40 0.32
N GLU A 30 -8.29 -1.01 -0.84
CA GLU A 30 -8.39 -0.30 -2.12
C GLU A 30 -9.66 0.55 -2.23
N ALA A 31 -10.75 0.16 -1.56
CA ALA A 31 -12.01 0.90 -1.61
C ALA A 31 -11.85 2.36 -1.14
N LYS A 32 -11.03 2.58 -0.10
CA LYS A 32 -10.70 3.93 0.39
C LYS A 32 -9.93 4.74 -0.66
N GLU A 33 -9.03 4.08 -1.38
CA GLU A 33 -8.20 4.71 -2.40
C GLU A 33 -9.03 5.10 -3.61
N TYR A 34 -9.94 4.23 -4.06
CA TYR A 34 -10.86 4.54 -5.14
C TYR A 34 -11.82 5.67 -4.77
N LEU A 35 -12.37 5.66 -3.55
CA LEU A 35 -13.18 6.77 -3.06
C LEU A 35 -12.38 8.07 -3.05
N PHE A 36 -11.15 8.05 -2.54
CA PHE A 36 -10.26 9.20 -2.57
C PHE A 36 -10.00 9.70 -4.00
N ILE A 37 -9.72 8.81 -4.95
CA ILE A 37 -9.48 9.18 -6.35
C ILE A 37 -10.72 9.85 -6.94
N ILE A 38 -11.93 9.31 -6.70
CA ILE A 38 -13.19 9.87 -7.20
C ILE A 38 -13.43 11.27 -6.63
N ILE A 39 -13.29 11.43 -5.31
CA ILE A 39 -13.52 12.73 -4.67
C ILE A 39 -12.46 13.74 -5.13
N SER A 40 -11.20 13.32 -5.29
CA SER A 40 -10.13 14.17 -5.82
C SER A 40 -10.40 14.60 -7.26
N ALA A 41 -10.86 13.69 -8.12
CA ALA A 41 -11.27 14.01 -9.48
C ALA A 41 -12.37 15.07 -9.51
N LEU A 42 -13.41 14.93 -8.68
CA LEU A 42 -14.48 15.92 -8.55
C LEU A 42 -13.95 17.27 -8.06
N ALA A 43 -13.08 17.28 -7.04
CA ALA A 43 -12.46 18.51 -6.54
C ALA A 43 -11.64 19.21 -7.63
N PHE A 44 -10.89 18.46 -8.43
CA PHE A 44 -10.11 19.03 -9.53
C PHE A 44 -10.98 19.62 -10.64
N ILE A 45 -12.09 18.96 -11.00
CA ILE A 45 -13.06 19.50 -11.97
C ILE A 45 -13.60 20.84 -11.46
N VAL A 46 -13.95 20.93 -10.17
CA VAL A 46 -14.40 22.19 -9.56
C VAL A 46 -13.29 23.25 -9.62
N MET A 47 -12.04 22.91 -9.27
CA MET A 47 -10.90 23.86 -9.33
C MET A 47 -10.70 24.44 -10.73
N LEU A 48 -10.79 23.59 -11.76
CA LEU A 48 -10.67 23.99 -13.16
C LEU A 48 -11.82 24.89 -13.60
N GLN A 49 -13.06 24.58 -13.20
CA GLN A 49 -14.23 25.39 -13.53
C GLN A 49 -14.20 26.77 -12.85
N THR A 50 -13.57 26.86 -11.68
CA THR A 50 -13.51 28.12 -10.92
C THR A 50 -12.31 29.01 -11.23
N GLY A 51 -11.40 28.58 -12.12
CA GLY A 51 -10.20 29.35 -12.46
C GLY A 51 -9.20 29.49 -11.31
N ILE A 52 -9.03 28.44 -10.50
CA ILE A 52 -7.96 28.40 -9.50
C ILE A 52 -6.65 28.07 -10.23
N PRO A 53 -5.57 28.85 -10.08
CA PRO A 53 -4.30 28.54 -10.72
C PRO A 53 -3.77 27.20 -10.17
N VAL A 54 -3.56 26.21 -11.04
CA VAL A 54 -3.14 24.87 -10.60
C VAL A 54 -1.61 24.81 -10.37
N LEU A 55 -0.83 25.73 -10.96
CA LEU A 55 0.64 25.72 -10.97
C LEU A 55 1.19 27.12 -10.72
N SER A 56 1.17 27.58 -9.46
CA SER A 56 1.58 28.95 -9.11
C SER A 56 2.95 29.01 -8.45
N ARG A 57 3.44 27.91 -7.87
CA ARG A 57 4.68 27.85 -7.08
C ARG A 57 5.68 26.84 -7.66
N PRO A 58 7.00 27.00 -7.38
CA PRO A 58 8.02 26.05 -7.85
C PRO A 58 7.76 24.60 -7.43
N ILE A 59 7.22 24.40 -6.23
CA ILE A 59 6.85 23.07 -5.72
C ILE A 59 5.71 22.44 -6.52
N ASP A 60 4.75 23.22 -7.03
CA ASP A 60 3.65 22.70 -7.86
C ASP A 60 4.19 22.11 -9.17
N TRP A 61 5.17 22.80 -9.77
CA TRP A 61 5.86 22.34 -10.98
C TRP A 61 6.72 21.10 -10.74
N ALA A 62 7.46 21.07 -9.62
CA ALA A 62 8.23 19.89 -9.24
C ALA A 62 7.33 18.67 -9.02
N PHE A 63 6.16 18.88 -8.39
CA PHE A 63 5.19 17.82 -8.17
C PHE A 63 4.53 17.37 -9.48
N LEU A 64 4.13 18.30 -10.36
CA LEU A 64 3.61 17.94 -11.68
C LEU A 64 4.64 17.14 -12.50
N ALA A 65 5.92 17.53 -12.47
CA ALA A 65 6.99 16.79 -13.12
C ALA A 65 7.12 15.37 -12.55
N PHE A 66 7.03 15.21 -11.24
CA PHE A 66 7.03 13.90 -10.57
C PHE A 66 5.83 13.04 -10.99
N ILE A 67 4.61 13.58 -10.99
CA ILE A 67 3.42 12.84 -11.41
C ILE A 67 3.47 12.49 -12.90
N SER A 68 3.95 13.40 -13.73
CA SER A 68 4.16 13.14 -15.16
C SER A 68 5.17 12.03 -15.37
N TYR A 69 6.26 12.03 -14.60
CA TYR A 69 7.26 10.97 -14.60
C TYR A 69 6.67 9.62 -14.17
N ILE A 70 5.87 9.58 -13.09
CA ILE A 70 5.15 8.37 -12.67
C ILE A 70 4.23 7.87 -13.78
N THR A 71 3.48 8.78 -14.42
CA THR A 71 2.56 8.45 -15.52
C THR A 71 3.32 7.85 -16.71
N LEU A 72 4.42 8.47 -17.12
CA LEU A 72 5.28 7.97 -18.19
C LEU A 72 5.94 6.64 -17.81
N SER A 73 6.27 6.46 -16.52
CA SER A 73 6.92 5.24 -16.03
C SER A 73 6.07 3.98 -16.14
N ALA A 74 4.77 4.13 -16.37
CA ALA A 74 3.91 3.01 -16.73
C ALA A 74 4.30 2.36 -18.06
N TYR A 75 4.89 3.09 -19.01
CA TYR A 75 5.28 2.56 -20.33
C TYR A 75 6.49 1.62 -20.26
N TRP A 76 7.44 1.87 -19.38
CA TRP A 76 8.61 1.00 -19.17
C TRP A 76 8.50 0.16 -17.89
N SER A 77 7.33 0.16 -17.25
CA SER A 77 7.10 -0.61 -16.05
C SER A 77 7.16 -2.10 -16.37
N ASP A 78 7.84 -2.85 -15.51
CA ASP A 78 7.81 -4.30 -15.53
C ASP A 78 6.46 -4.88 -15.11
N ALA A 79 5.54 -4.06 -14.63
CA ALA A 79 4.18 -4.41 -14.28
C ALA A 79 3.20 -3.34 -14.83
N PRO A 80 3.08 -3.21 -16.16
CA PRO A 80 2.40 -2.07 -16.79
C PRO A 80 0.93 -1.98 -16.36
N THR A 81 0.26 -3.11 -16.18
CA THR A 81 -1.12 -3.16 -15.69
C THR A 81 -1.27 -2.64 -14.26
N LEU A 82 -0.29 -2.87 -13.39
CA LEU A 82 -0.24 -2.34 -12.01
C LEU A 82 0.15 -0.88 -11.97
N ALA A 83 1.14 -0.51 -12.79
CA ALA A 83 1.61 0.85 -12.90
C ALA A 83 0.47 1.79 -13.27
N VAL A 84 -0.35 1.39 -14.24
CA VAL A 84 -1.54 2.13 -14.64
C VAL A 84 -2.57 2.24 -13.51
N LYS A 85 -2.66 1.26 -12.58
CA LYS A 85 -3.54 1.36 -11.39
C LYS A 85 -3.05 2.43 -10.40
N ASP A 86 -1.74 2.59 -10.28
CA ASP A 86 -1.12 3.50 -9.32
C ASP A 86 -1.16 4.96 -9.80
N VAL A 87 -1.17 5.20 -11.12
CA VAL A 87 -1.18 6.55 -11.70
C VAL A 87 -2.34 7.42 -11.16
N PRO A 88 -3.62 6.98 -11.19
CA PRO A 88 -4.71 7.76 -10.61
C PRO A 88 -4.54 8.08 -9.12
N ARG A 89 -3.91 7.18 -8.35
CA ARG A 89 -3.62 7.40 -6.93
C ARG A 89 -2.71 8.62 -6.75
N TRP A 90 -1.62 8.66 -7.51
CA TRP A 90 -0.64 9.74 -7.47
C TRP A 90 -1.19 11.06 -8.00
N TRP A 91 -2.06 11.02 -9.02
CA TRP A 91 -2.83 12.20 -9.44
C TRP A 91 -3.78 12.71 -8.34
N GLY A 92 -4.51 11.80 -7.67
CA GLY A 92 -5.36 12.16 -6.54
C GLY A 92 -4.58 12.83 -5.41
N ILE A 93 -3.38 12.29 -5.10
CA ILE A 93 -2.46 12.89 -4.12
C ILE A 93 -2.05 14.30 -4.53
N PHE A 94 -1.68 14.52 -5.80
CA PHE A 94 -1.31 15.84 -6.30
C PHE A 94 -2.47 16.83 -6.22
N ILE A 95 -3.68 16.42 -6.60
CA ILE A 95 -4.89 17.24 -6.47
C ILE A 95 -5.16 17.57 -4.99
N PHE A 96 -5.03 16.59 -4.11
CA PHE A 96 -5.21 16.81 -2.67
C PHE A 96 -4.20 17.82 -2.13
N TYR A 97 -2.94 17.69 -2.50
CA TYR A 97 -1.89 18.66 -2.19
C TYR A 97 -2.24 20.08 -2.68
N LEU A 98 -2.70 20.21 -3.91
CA LEU A 98 -3.12 21.49 -4.47
C LEU A 98 -4.31 22.06 -3.71
N ALA A 99 -5.34 21.26 -3.43
CA ALA A 99 -6.48 21.69 -2.63
C ALA A 99 -6.04 22.19 -1.25
N CYS A 100 -5.17 21.45 -0.57
CA CYS A 100 -4.60 21.82 0.72
C CYS A 100 -3.83 23.15 0.67
N SER A 101 -3.23 23.47 -0.48
CA SER A 101 -2.48 24.70 -0.71
C SER A 101 -3.37 25.95 -0.84
N TYR A 102 -4.67 25.76 -1.10
CA TYR A 102 -5.66 26.84 -1.24
C TYR A 102 -6.59 26.98 -0.03
N VAL A 103 -6.54 26.04 0.92
CA VAL A 103 -7.31 26.07 2.15
C VAL A 103 -6.52 26.85 3.21
N PRO A 104 -7.17 27.70 4.05
CA PRO A 104 -6.49 28.37 5.15
C PRO A 104 -5.76 27.38 6.05
N ARG A 105 -4.52 27.73 6.40
CA ARG A 105 -3.60 26.82 7.11
C ARG A 105 -4.19 26.29 8.41
N GLU A 106 -4.83 27.16 9.18
CA GLU A 106 -5.46 26.85 10.46
C GLU A 106 -6.55 25.79 10.27
N THR A 107 -7.36 25.93 9.22
CA THR A 107 -8.43 24.98 8.90
C THR A 107 -7.87 23.61 8.54
N LEU A 108 -6.82 23.57 7.72
CA LEU A 108 -6.14 22.33 7.37
C LEU A 108 -5.54 21.63 8.60
N ILE A 109 -4.80 22.38 9.42
CA ILE A 109 -4.14 21.84 10.61
C ILE A 109 -5.17 21.36 11.64
N LEU A 110 -6.27 22.09 11.83
CA LEU A 110 -7.40 21.64 12.66
C LEU A 110 -8.04 20.37 12.09
N ALA A 111 -8.28 20.29 10.78
CA ALA A 111 -8.86 19.11 10.15
C ALA A 111 -7.97 17.86 10.29
N LEU A 112 -6.64 18.03 10.29
CA LEU A 112 -5.69 16.96 10.57
C LEU A 112 -5.66 16.59 12.06
N PHE A 113 -5.72 17.59 12.95
CA PHE A 113 -5.57 17.38 14.38
C PHE A 113 -6.85 16.85 15.07
N LEU A 114 -8.02 17.45 14.84
CA LEU A 114 -9.25 17.18 15.59
C LEU A 114 -9.72 15.70 15.59
N PRO A 115 -9.54 14.91 14.51
CA PRO A 115 -9.87 13.49 14.58
C PRO A 115 -8.91 12.69 15.47
N ALA A 116 -7.67 13.15 15.65
CA ALA A 116 -6.64 12.40 16.36
C ALA A 116 -6.92 12.21 17.86
N PRO A 117 -7.41 13.21 18.62
CA PRO A 117 -7.87 13.01 19.99
C PRO A 117 -9.00 11.99 20.11
N VAL A 118 -9.99 12.02 19.20
CA VAL A 118 -11.11 11.07 19.20
C VAL A 118 -10.60 9.66 18.92
N ILE A 119 -9.73 9.51 17.92
CA ILE A 119 -9.03 8.27 17.63
C ILE A 119 -8.29 7.79 18.88
N ALA A 120 -7.45 8.64 19.48
CA ALA A 120 -6.63 8.31 20.64
C ALA A 120 -7.47 7.87 21.84
N ALA A 121 -8.54 8.60 22.16
CA ALA A 121 -9.51 8.24 23.20
C ALA A 121 -10.13 6.86 22.93
N TYR A 122 -10.58 6.62 21.70
CA TYR A 122 -11.16 5.35 21.31
C TYR A 122 -10.18 4.18 21.51
N GLY A 123 -8.94 4.30 21.04
CA GLY A 123 -7.94 3.23 21.23
C GLY A 123 -7.62 3.00 22.70
N MET A 124 -7.49 4.07 23.48
CA MET A 124 -7.30 3.97 24.91
C MET A 124 -8.47 3.25 25.59
N PHE A 125 -9.71 3.58 25.22
CA PHE A 125 -10.91 2.88 25.69
C PHE A 125 -10.84 1.38 25.36
N GLN A 126 -10.51 1.02 24.11
CA GLN A 126 -10.36 -0.39 23.72
C GLN A 126 -9.33 -1.14 24.57
N GLN A 127 -8.21 -0.49 24.88
CA GLN A 127 -7.15 -1.11 25.67
C GLN A 127 -7.52 -1.26 27.15
N LEU A 128 -8.14 -0.23 27.74
CA LEU A 128 -8.55 -0.23 29.13
C LEU A 128 -9.70 -1.21 29.38
N PHE A 129 -10.71 -1.20 28.51
CA PHE A 129 -11.95 -1.95 28.71
C PHE A 129 -12.01 -3.28 27.96
N LYS A 130 -11.06 -3.56 27.06
CA LYS A 130 -11.02 -4.77 26.23
C LYS A 130 -12.32 -5.01 25.44
N LYS A 131 -12.96 -3.92 25.01
CA LYS A 131 -14.22 -3.91 24.27
C LYS A 131 -14.08 -3.05 23.02
N ASP A 132 -14.71 -3.47 21.94
CA ASP A 132 -14.92 -2.64 20.75
C ASP A 132 -16.37 -2.12 20.79
N PRO A 133 -16.59 -0.80 20.90
CA PRO A 133 -17.94 -0.24 20.95
C PRO A 133 -18.61 -0.15 19.57
N ILE A 134 -17.87 -0.37 18.47
CA ILE A 134 -18.37 -0.26 17.09
C ILE A 134 -18.65 -1.64 16.49
N ASP A 135 -17.75 -2.60 16.69
CA ASP A 135 -17.86 -3.92 16.05
C ASP A 135 -17.95 -5.05 17.08
N LYS A 136 -19.15 -5.65 17.18
CA LYS A 136 -19.43 -6.77 18.09
C LYS A 136 -18.61 -8.03 17.77
N TRP A 137 -18.35 -8.29 16.48
CA TRP A 137 -17.52 -9.42 16.06
C TRP A 137 -16.07 -9.20 16.51
N VAL A 138 -15.54 -7.98 16.35
CA VAL A 138 -14.23 -7.61 16.88
C VAL A 138 -14.21 -7.65 18.40
N ALA A 139 -15.27 -7.24 19.09
CA ALA A 139 -15.37 -7.34 20.54
C ALA A 139 -15.28 -8.79 21.02
N ASP A 140 -15.91 -9.73 20.32
CA ASP A 140 -15.85 -11.15 20.66
C ASP A 140 -14.47 -11.77 20.35
N LEU A 141 -13.83 -11.33 19.27
CA LEU A 141 -12.42 -11.59 18.97
C LEU A 141 -11.48 -11.04 20.05
N LEU A 142 -11.72 -9.81 20.54
CA LEU A 142 -10.92 -9.17 21.59
C LEU A 142 -11.00 -9.92 22.91
N LYS A 143 -12.16 -10.52 23.23
CA LYS A 143 -12.31 -11.36 24.43
C LYS A 143 -11.47 -12.64 24.35
N THR A 144 -11.45 -13.30 23.19
CA THR A 144 -10.75 -14.58 22.99
C THR A 144 -9.25 -14.40 22.69
N HIS A 145 -8.88 -13.32 22.02
CA HIS A 145 -7.54 -13.07 21.47
C HIS A 145 -6.93 -11.76 21.95
N CYS A 146 -7.22 -11.39 23.20
CA CYS A 146 -6.89 -10.10 23.83
C CYS A 146 -5.40 -9.72 23.75
N LYS A 147 -4.49 -10.71 23.71
CA LYS A 147 -3.03 -10.48 23.61
C LYS A 147 -2.53 -10.36 22.16
N SER A 148 -3.28 -10.85 21.16
CA SER A 148 -2.86 -10.87 19.75
C SER A 148 -3.55 -9.83 18.88
N LEU A 149 -4.69 -9.28 19.30
CA LEU A 149 -5.34 -8.19 18.59
C LEU A 149 -4.63 -6.87 18.84
N ARG A 150 -4.20 -6.23 17.75
CA ARG A 150 -3.43 -4.99 17.78
C ARG A 150 -4.36 -3.81 18.08
N PHE A 151 -3.82 -2.84 18.82
CA PHE A 151 -4.42 -1.57 19.23
C PHE A 151 -5.05 -0.79 18.05
N TYR A 152 -6.20 -0.14 18.28
CA TYR A 152 -7.10 0.45 17.27
C TYR A 152 -7.67 -0.57 16.29
N SER A 153 -8.54 -1.46 16.75
CA SER A 153 -9.12 -2.51 15.89
C SER A 153 -9.79 -1.95 14.64
N PHE A 154 -10.32 -0.72 14.66
CA PHE A 154 -10.94 -0.02 13.52
C PHE A 154 -9.94 0.68 12.59
N LEU A 155 -8.77 1.16 13.06
CA LEU A 155 -7.71 1.70 12.19
C LEU A 155 -6.74 0.62 11.71
N GLY A 156 -6.76 -0.55 12.33
CA GLY A 156 -6.07 -1.74 11.88
C GLY A 156 -4.65 -1.84 12.41
N ASN A 157 -3.66 -1.68 11.54
CA ASN A 157 -2.27 -1.90 11.89
C ASN A 157 -1.77 -0.78 12.81
N SER A 158 -1.21 -1.12 13.98
CA SER A 158 -0.66 -0.16 14.95
C SER A 158 0.37 0.80 14.33
N ASN A 159 1.07 0.37 13.28
CA ASN A 159 2.00 1.21 12.54
C ASN A 159 1.31 2.31 11.74
N TYR A 160 0.12 2.02 11.19
CA TYR A 160 -0.68 2.98 10.42
C TYR A 160 -1.26 4.04 11.35
N SER A 161 -1.87 3.61 12.45
CA SER A 161 -2.36 4.53 13.49
C SER A 161 -1.23 5.36 14.09
N GLY A 162 -0.09 4.74 14.41
CA GLY A 162 1.07 5.47 14.94
C GLY A 162 1.59 6.53 13.99
N THR A 163 1.59 6.24 12.69
CA THR A 163 2.02 7.20 11.66
C THR A 163 1.03 8.37 11.52
N TYR A 164 -0.27 8.10 11.50
CA TYR A 164 -1.30 9.14 11.48
C TYR A 164 -1.21 10.05 12.71
N LEU A 165 -1.07 9.45 13.91
CA LEU A 165 -0.93 10.20 15.15
C LEU A 165 0.38 10.99 15.20
N ALA A 166 1.48 10.48 14.63
CA ALA A 166 2.75 11.21 14.54
C ALA A 166 2.59 12.52 13.76
N ALA A 167 1.94 12.50 12.60
CA ALA A 167 1.58 13.72 11.87
C ALA A 167 0.72 14.67 12.73
N SER A 168 -0.26 14.10 13.44
CA SER A 168 -1.20 14.84 14.29
C SER A 168 -0.52 15.52 15.50
N VAL A 169 0.63 15.02 15.98
CA VAL A 169 1.38 15.71 17.05
C VAL A 169 1.92 17.04 16.57
N PHE A 170 2.50 17.11 15.38
CA PHE A 170 2.98 18.38 14.81
C PHE A 170 1.82 19.36 14.58
N ALA A 171 0.68 18.86 14.10
CA ALA A 171 -0.54 19.64 13.95
C ALA A 171 -1.06 20.15 15.30
N GLY A 172 -1.07 19.31 16.34
CA GLY A 172 -1.51 19.70 17.67
C GLY A 172 -0.60 20.72 18.34
N VAL A 173 0.73 20.62 18.16
CA VAL A 173 1.66 21.65 18.64
C VAL A 173 1.42 22.98 17.93
N TYR A 174 1.17 22.95 16.61
CA TYR A 174 0.76 24.17 15.89
C TYR A 174 -0.52 24.76 16.47
N CYS A 175 -1.55 23.95 16.74
CA CYS A 175 -2.80 24.41 17.34
C CYS A 175 -2.59 25.04 18.73
N VAL A 176 -1.75 24.44 19.57
CA VAL A 176 -1.43 24.98 20.90
C VAL A 176 -0.69 26.31 20.81
N ALA A 177 0.29 26.39 19.92
CA ALA A 177 1.15 27.57 19.79
C ALA A 177 0.46 28.75 19.09
N ASN A 178 -0.37 28.49 18.07
CA ASN A 178 -0.90 29.54 17.18
C ASN A 178 -2.42 29.76 17.28
N ILE A 179 -3.19 28.80 17.80
CA ILE A 179 -4.66 28.92 17.86
C ILE A 179 -5.13 29.09 19.31
N SER A 180 -4.85 28.13 20.19
CA SER A 180 -5.29 28.19 21.58
C SER A 180 -4.59 27.19 22.51
N LEU A 181 -4.23 27.63 23.71
CA LEU A 181 -3.74 26.76 24.79
C LEU A 181 -4.75 25.67 25.19
N TRP A 182 -6.05 25.84 24.90
CA TRP A 182 -7.08 24.83 25.14
C TRP A 182 -6.85 23.53 24.36
N PHE A 183 -5.98 23.52 23.35
CA PHE A 183 -5.60 22.30 22.64
C PHE A 183 -4.61 21.41 23.40
N THR A 184 -4.01 21.89 24.49
CA THR A 184 -3.02 21.16 25.31
C THR A 184 -3.52 19.79 25.81
N PRO A 185 -4.70 19.65 26.45
CA PRO A 185 -5.19 18.34 26.89
C PRO A 185 -5.40 17.37 25.73
N PHE A 186 -5.85 17.85 24.58
CA PHE A 186 -6.05 17.03 23.38
C PHE A 186 -4.71 16.57 22.78
N LEU A 187 -3.70 17.44 22.77
CA LEU A 187 -2.36 17.08 22.33
C LEU A 187 -1.74 16.03 23.26
N ALA A 188 -1.88 16.21 24.58
CA ALA A 188 -1.41 15.23 25.57
C ALA A 188 -2.07 13.86 25.33
N LEU A 189 -3.37 13.83 25.04
CA LEU A 189 -4.10 12.62 24.70
C LEU A 189 -3.55 11.94 23.43
N VAL A 190 -3.23 12.71 22.39
CA VAL A 190 -2.62 12.19 21.15
C VAL A 190 -1.23 11.59 21.41
N ILE A 191 -0.39 12.27 22.20
CA ILE A 191 0.96 11.79 22.58
C ILE A 191 0.86 10.47 23.35
N VAL A 192 -0.06 10.39 24.32
CA VAL A 192 -0.33 9.13 25.04
C VAL A 192 -0.82 8.06 24.06
N GLY A 193 -1.71 8.42 23.13
CA GLY A 193 -2.17 7.54 22.04
C GLY A 193 -1.02 6.93 21.24
N ILE A 194 -0.03 7.73 20.82
CA ILE A 194 1.20 7.22 20.18
C ILE A 194 1.94 6.26 21.09
N GLY A 195 2.09 6.58 22.38
CA GLY A 195 2.70 5.69 23.38
C GLY A 195 2.04 4.31 23.41
N LEU A 196 0.70 4.29 23.38
CA LEU A 196 -0.09 3.06 23.40
C LEU A 196 -0.01 2.27 22.09
N THR A 197 0.25 2.90 20.93
CA THR A 197 0.47 2.17 19.67
C THR A 197 1.68 1.24 19.71
N ARG A 198 2.66 1.53 20.58
CA ARG A 198 3.99 0.89 20.60
C ARG A 198 4.71 0.98 19.23
N CYS A 199 4.30 1.90 18.36
CA CYS A 199 4.92 2.12 17.06
C CYS A 199 6.23 2.90 17.24
N ARG A 200 7.36 2.20 17.16
CA ARG A 200 8.68 2.84 17.32
C ARG A 200 9.01 3.83 16.22
N GLY A 201 8.62 3.53 14.98
CA GLY A 201 8.84 4.45 13.85
C GLY A 201 8.13 5.78 14.04
N ALA A 202 6.92 5.78 14.62
CA ALA A 202 6.21 7.01 14.98
C ALA A 202 6.97 7.84 16.03
N TRP A 203 7.48 7.22 17.09
CA TRP A 203 8.32 7.92 18.08
C TRP A 203 9.62 8.46 17.48
N ILE A 204 10.28 7.64 16.66
CA ILE A 204 11.50 8.03 15.93
C ILE A 204 11.18 9.09 14.86
N ALA A 205 9.95 9.26 14.42
CA ALA A 205 9.56 10.33 13.50
C ALA A 205 9.34 11.65 14.24
N VAL A 206 8.62 11.59 15.37
CA VAL A 206 8.25 12.79 16.14
C VAL A 206 9.48 13.50 16.73
N ILE A 207 10.39 12.75 17.37
CA ILE A 207 11.52 13.37 18.10
C ILE A 207 12.47 14.12 17.13
N PRO A 208 13.05 13.50 16.08
CA PRO A 208 13.91 14.20 15.15
C PRO A 208 13.16 15.22 14.29
N GLY A 209 11.85 15.04 14.05
CA GLY A 209 11.05 16.06 13.36
C GLY A 209 11.01 17.38 14.13
N PHE A 210 10.92 17.35 15.47
CA PHE A 210 11.03 18.55 16.30
C PHE A 210 12.47 19.07 16.40
N LEU A 211 13.45 18.18 16.62
CA LEU A 211 14.86 18.59 16.72
C LEU A 211 15.37 19.19 15.41
N GLY A 212 14.94 18.66 14.26
CA GLY A 212 15.41 19.06 12.93
C GLY A 212 14.91 20.43 12.47
N VAL A 213 13.85 20.97 13.08
CA VAL A 213 13.33 22.30 12.74
C VAL A 213 13.71 23.39 13.72
N MET A 214 14.41 23.05 14.80
CA MET A 214 14.95 24.02 15.75
C MET A 214 16.47 24.02 15.62
N PRO A 215 17.09 25.03 14.96
CA PRO A 215 18.54 25.06 14.74
C PRO A 215 19.36 24.89 16.02
N GLY A 216 18.89 25.45 17.14
CA GLY A 216 19.52 25.30 18.46
C GLY A 216 19.50 23.87 19.02
N LEU A 217 18.69 22.98 18.45
CA LEU A 217 18.58 21.58 18.86
C LEU A 217 19.30 20.60 17.92
N TRP A 218 19.87 21.07 16.80
CA TRP A 218 20.63 20.24 15.86
C TRP A 218 21.81 19.49 16.49
N PRO A 219 22.58 20.07 17.44
CA PRO A 219 23.65 19.35 18.12
C PRO A 219 23.19 18.08 18.84
N PHE A 220 21.92 18.00 19.24
CA PHE A 220 21.35 16.82 19.90
C PHE A 220 20.86 15.74 18.92
N MET A 221 20.71 16.06 17.63
CA MET A 221 20.26 15.08 16.62
C MET A 221 21.28 13.96 16.43
N VAL A 222 22.56 14.29 16.30
CA VAL A 222 23.62 13.30 16.06
C VAL A 222 23.74 12.31 17.23
N PRO A 223 23.86 12.73 18.51
CA PRO A 223 23.85 11.83 19.65
C PRO A 223 22.59 10.95 19.72
N MET A 224 21.42 11.50 19.41
CA MET A 224 20.17 10.75 19.41
C MET A 224 20.17 9.66 18.32
N PHE A 225 20.59 9.96 17.08
CA PHE A 225 20.67 8.93 16.03
C PHE A 225 21.67 7.84 16.39
N VAL A 226 22.81 8.19 17.01
CA VAL A 226 23.78 7.22 17.54
C VAL A 226 23.13 6.35 18.63
N ALA A 227 22.42 6.95 19.59
CA ALA A 227 21.71 6.21 20.64
C ALA A 227 20.63 5.27 20.05
N LEU A 228 19.86 5.73 19.06
CA LEU A 228 18.87 4.92 18.35
C LEU A 228 19.53 3.76 17.59
N ALA A 229 20.69 3.98 16.96
CA ALA A 229 21.46 2.92 16.31
C ALA A 229 21.93 1.87 17.33
N ILE A 230 22.45 2.30 18.48
CA ILE A 230 22.88 1.41 19.58
C ILE A 230 21.70 0.60 20.14
N ILE A 231 20.57 1.25 20.42
CA ILE A 231 19.34 0.57 20.91
C ILE A 231 18.83 -0.42 19.86
N SER A 232 18.89 -0.06 18.58
CA SER A 232 18.49 -0.93 17.48
C SER A 232 19.43 -2.14 17.35
N TRP A 233 20.73 -1.97 17.65
CA TRP A 233 21.72 -3.05 17.64
C TRP A 233 21.43 -4.14 18.69
N LYS A 234 20.81 -3.80 19.82
CA LYS A 234 20.30 -4.80 20.79
C LYS A 234 19.29 -5.78 20.17
N ARG A 235 18.72 -5.46 19.01
CA ARG A 235 17.87 -6.35 18.20
C ARG A 235 18.52 -6.64 16.85
N TYR A 236 19.75 -7.15 16.91
CA TYR A 236 20.58 -7.52 15.76
C TYR A 236 19.81 -8.25 14.63
N GLU A 237 18.90 -9.19 14.98
CA GLU A 237 18.08 -9.91 13.99
C GLU A 237 17.22 -8.96 13.12
N THR A 238 16.57 -7.95 13.70
CA THR A 238 15.76 -6.99 12.93
C THR A 238 16.61 -6.10 12.03
N VAL A 239 17.81 -5.74 12.49
CA VAL A 239 18.77 -4.93 11.72
C VAL A 239 19.27 -5.72 10.52
N ILE A 240 19.69 -6.98 10.70
CA ILE A 240 20.14 -7.83 9.59
C ILE A 240 19.05 -7.96 8.52
N ILE A 241 17.80 -8.20 8.92
CA ILE A 241 16.70 -8.33 7.97
C ILE A 241 16.50 -7.02 7.18
N ARG A 242 16.64 -5.85 7.82
CA ARG A 242 16.57 -4.54 7.15
C ARG A 242 17.72 -4.32 6.19
N VAL A 243 18.95 -4.64 6.61
CA VAL A 243 20.13 -4.57 5.73
C VAL A 243 19.96 -5.49 4.53
N HIS A 244 19.45 -6.71 4.72
CA HIS A 244 19.18 -7.62 3.61
C HIS A 244 18.10 -7.06 2.67
N PHE A 245 16.99 -6.54 3.20
CA PHE A 245 15.96 -5.88 2.39
C PHE A 245 16.53 -4.71 1.56
N LEU A 246 17.38 -3.88 2.17
CA LEU A 246 18.08 -2.81 1.48
C LEU A 246 19.09 -3.33 0.44
N ASN A 247 19.78 -4.45 0.70
CA ASN A 247 20.69 -5.07 -0.27
C ASN A 247 19.94 -5.64 -1.49
N VAL A 248 18.76 -6.21 -1.27
CA VAL A 248 17.88 -6.65 -2.36
C VAL A 248 17.44 -5.44 -3.17
N GLY A 249 16.92 -4.40 -2.50
CA GLY A 249 16.55 -3.14 -3.17
C GLY A 249 17.71 -2.50 -3.92
N TRP A 250 18.92 -2.50 -3.34
CA TRP A 250 20.13 -2.01 -3.99
C TRP A 250 20.50 -2.82 -5.24
N THR A 251 20.32 -4.14 -5.20
CA THR A 251 20.55 -5.01 -6.35
C THR A 251 19.59 -4.67 -7.48
N MET A 252 18.30 -4.52 -7.16
CA MET A 252 17.27 -4.10 -8.12
C MET A 252 17.57 -2.69 -8.67
N PHE A 253 17.92 -1.74 -7.80
CA PHE A 253 18.22 -0.37 -8.19
C PHE A 253 19.38 -0.30 -9.19
N LYS A 254 20.46 -1.07 -9.00
CA LYS A 254 21.61 -1.09 -9.92
C LYS A 254 21.25 -1.54 -11.34
N GLU A 255 20.28 -2.44 -11.49
CA GLU A 255 19.85 -2.94 -12.81
C GLU A 255 19.14 -1.86 -13.63
N ARG A 256 18.43 -0.92 -12.98
CA ARG A 256 17.72 0.20 -13.63
C ARG A 256 17.92 1.50 -12.88
N PHE A 257 19.18 1.93 -12.74
CA PHE A 257 19.59 3.04 -11.88
C PHE A 257 18.87 4.37 -12.16
N LEU A 258 18.78 4.77 -13.44
CA LEU A 258 18.22 6.09 -13.80
C LEU A 258 16.69 6.12 -13.74
N PHE A 259 16.04 5.17 -14.42
CA PHE A 259 14.60 5.20 -14.68
C PHE A 259 13.76 4.33 -13.72
N GLY A 260 14.41 3.44 -12.96
CA GLY A 260 13.74 2.48 -12.11
C GLY A 260 12.96 1.42 -12.90
N TRP A 261 12.16 0.65 -12.17
CA TRP A 261 11.37 -0.48 -12.69
C TRP A 261 9.91 -0.14 -12.99
N GLY A 262 9.49 1.08 -12.71
CA GLY A 262 8.10 1.55 -12.75
C GLY A 262 7.32 1.28 -11.45
N PRO A 263 6.11 1.84 -11.30
CA PRO A 263 5.30 1.73 -10.10
C PRO A 263 4.91 0.28 -9.80
N ASN A 264 4.89 -0.09 -8.51
CA ASN A 264 4.60 -1.44 -8.01
C ASN A 264 5.57 -2.55 -8.45
N ALA A 265 6.59 -2.24 -9.26
CA ALA A 265 7.51 -3.25 -9.76
C ALA A 265 8.43 -3.81 -8.68
N PHE A 266 8.68 -3.05 -7.60
CA PHE A 266 9.50 -3.52 -6.48
C PHE A 266 8.95 -4.83 -5.91
N ARG A 267 7.65 -4.89 -5.62
CA ARG A 267 7.02 -6.07 -5.00
C ARG A 267 7.05 -7.29 -5.92
N ARG A 268 6.90 -7.07 -7.23
CA ARG A 268 6.97 -8.12 -8.25
C ARG A 268 8.37 -8.71 -8.37
N GLN A 269 9.40 -7.85 -8.36
CA GLN A 269 10.77 -8.27 -8.58
C GLN A 269 11.49 -8.68 -7.28
N LEU A 270 10.96 -8.31 -6.11
CA LEU A 270 11.57 -8.61 -4.81
C LEU A 270 11.82 -10.11 -4.61
N PHE A 271 10.81 -10.97 -4.88
CA PHE A 271 10.94 -12.41 -4.65
C PHE A 271 11.92 -13.07 -5.61
N LYS A 272 11.92 -12.64 -6.87
CA LYS A 272 12.86 -13.12 -7.90
C LYS A 272 14.29 -12.70 -7.57
N THR A 273 14.48 -11.44 -7.19
CA THR A 273 15.79 -10.92 -6.80
C THR A 273 16.30 -11.60 -5.54
N GLN A 274 15.45 -11.85 -4.54
CA GLN A 274 15.80 -12.64 -3.36
C GLN A 274 16.23 -14.06 -3.74
N ALA A 275 15.46 -14.75 -4.57
CA ALA A 275 15.80 -16.11 -5.01
C ALA A 275 17.13 -16.17 -5.78
N PHE A 276 17.39 -15.19 -6.63
CA PHE A 276 18.68 -15.00 -7.30
C PHE A 276 19.82 -14.73 -6.31
N MET A 277 19.59 -13.79 -5.38
CA MET A 277 20.34 -13.51 -4.15
C MET A 277 20.93 -14.77 -3.52
N ASN A 278 19.99 -15.64 -3.16
CA ASN A 278 20.20 -16.82 -2.35
C ASN A 278 20.94 -17.94 -3.07
N ARG A 279 20.80 -18.02 -4.40
CA ARG A 279 21.55 -18.98 -5.21
C ARG A 279 23.01 -18.57 -5.34
N LYS A 280 23.26 -17.27 -5.53
CA LYS A 280 24.61 -16.74 -5.71
C LYS A 280 25.42 -16.77 -4.41
N ASP A 281 24.78 -16.45 -3.29
CA ASP A 281 25.39 -16.50 -1.97
C ASP A 281 24.43 -17.14 -0.95
N PRO A 282 24.47 -18.48 -0.80
CA PRO A 282 23.65 -19.19 0.18
C PRO A 282 23.98 -18.78 1.63
N GLY A 283 25.18 -18.27 1.91
CA GLY A 283 25.62 -17.83 3.24
C GLY A 283 24.92 -16.57 3.72
N LEU A 284 24.56 -15.68 2.78
CA LEU A 284 23.80 -14.46 3.00
C LEU A 284 22.44 -14.72 3.68
N LEU A 285 21.83 -15.88 3.41
CA LEU A 285 20.60 -16.34 4.07
C LEU A 285 20.76 -17.56 4.98
N GLY A 286 21.83 -18.35 4.82
CA GLY A 286 22.05 -19.58 5.57
C GLY A 286 22.17 -19.35 7.08
N THR A 287 22.72 -18.20 7.47
CA THR A 287 22.76 -17.72 8.87
C THR A 287 21.37 -17.38 9.41
N LEU A 288 20.46 -16.89 8.56
CA LEU A 288 19.08 -16.56 8.91
C LEU A 288 18.15 -17.80 8.91
N LYS A 289 18.42 -18.78 8.04
CA LYS A 289 17.74 -20.09 7.97
C LYS A 289 18.03 -20.97 9.19
N LYS A 290 19.30 -21.04 9.65
CA LYS A 290 19.72 -21.92 10.77
C LYS A 290 18.98 -21.68 12.08
N LYS A 291 18.39 -20.50 12.29
CA LYS A 291 17.59 -20.19 13.49
C LYS A 291 16.09 -20.45 13.33
N GLY A 292 15.62 -20.96 12.19
CA GLY A 292 14.19 -21.23 11.94
C GLY A 292 13.28 -20.01 12.03
N ARG A 293 13.82 -18.78 11.94
CA ARG A 293 13.11 -17.55 12.33
C ARG A 293 12.80 -16.59 11.19
N ILE A 294 13.38 -16.81 10.00
CA ILE A 294 13.13 -15.96 8.83
C ILE A 294 12.74 -16.85 7.66
N GLU A 295 11.46 -17.16 7.60
CA GLU A 295 10.81 -17.67 6.39
C GLU A 295 10.93 -16.57 5.33
N THR A 296 11.79 -16.79 4.34
CA THR A 296 11.72 -16.05 3.09
C THR A 296 10.32 -16.24 2.49
N PRO A 297 9.66 -15.21 1.95
CA PRO A 297 10.17 -13.86 1.72
C PRO A 297 9.60 -12.74 2.62
N LEU A 298 10.42 -11.69 2.80
CA LEU A 298 10.29 -10.65 3.85
C LEU A 298 9.34 -9.48 3.53
N ALA A 299 8.71 -9.46 2.36
CA ALA A 299 7.98 -8.31 1.79
C ALA A 299 6.97 -7.65 2.76
N ARG A 300 6.22 -8.47 3.52
CA ARG A 300 5.17 -7.95 4.42
C ARG A 300 5.68 -7.43 5.76
N ARG A 301 6.93 -7.67 6.12
CA ARG A 301 7.50 -7.28 7.43
C ARG A 301 8.42 -6.07 7.35
N MET A 302 8.87 -5.71 6.15
CA MET A 302 9.88 -4.69 5.90
C MET A 302 9.32 -3.70 4.90
N HIS A 303 8.95 -2.53 5.40
CA HIS A 303 8.42 -1.43 4.61
C HIS A 303 9.44 -0.30 4.65
N ASN A 304 9.78 0.22 3.47
CA ASN A 304 10.64 1.39 3.34
C ASN A 304 10.23 2.11 2.05
N ASP A 305 9.45 3.17 2.22
CA ASP A 305 8.86 3.93 1.13
C ASP A 305 9.95 4.56 0.24
N HIS A 306 11.04 5.05 0.86
CA HIS A 306 12.16 5.65 0.13
C HIS A 306 12.88 4.61 -0.72
N ALA A 307 13.22 3.46 -0.14
CA ALA A 307 13.89 2.38 -0.88
C ALA A 307 13.04 1.89 -2.06
N GLU A 308 11.72 1.75 -1.85
CA GLU A 308 10.79 1.41 -2.92
C GLU A 308 10.74 2.51 -3.99
N MET A 309 10.72 3.79 -3.61
CA MET A 309 10.79 4.90 -4.58
C MET A 309 12.07 4.87 -5.42
N PHE A 310 13.23 4.65 -4.80
CA PHE A 310 14.50 4.53 -5.54
C PHE A 310 14.45 3.39 -6.55
N VAL A 311 13.90 2.24 -6.19
CA VAL A 311 13.84 1.08 -7.08
C VAL A 311 12.77 1.27 -8.17
N GLU A 312 11.58 1.74 -7.82
CA GLU A 312 10.46 1.90 -8.76
C GLU A 312 10.70 3.06 -9.72
N PHE A 313 11.23 4.17 -9.24
CA PHE A 313 11.32 5.41 -10.02
C PHE A 313 12.75 5.82 -10.38
N GLY A 314 13.75 5.08 -9.91
CA GLY A 314 15.16 5.37 -10.19
C GLY A 314 15.64 6.67 -9.55
N LEU A 315 16.84 7.10 -9.95
CA LEU A 315 17.45 8.33 -9.45
C LEU A 315 16.63 9.57 -9.83
N ILE A 316 16.03 9.59 -11.02
CA ILE A 316 15.24 10.74 -11.50
C ILE A 316 14.01 10.95 -10.61
N GLY A 317 13.20 9.91 -10.41
CA GLY A 317 12.00 10.03 -9.59
C GLY A 317 12.32 10.25 -8.12
N ALA A 318 13.37 9.61 -7.58
CA ALA A 318 13.84 9.89 -6.22
C ALA A 318 14.32 11.35 -6.08
N GLY A 319 15.06 11.88 -7.06
CA GLY A 319 15.51 13.27 -7.10
C GLY A 319 14.34 14.27 -7.10
N LEU A 320 13.33 14.02 -7.94
CA LEU A 320 12.09 14.83 -7.97
C LEU A 320 11.34 14.76 -6.62
N TRP A 321 11.27 13.58 -6.01
CA TRP A 321 10.68 13.41 -4.69
C TRP A 321 11.40 14.23 -3.61
N PHE A 322 12.74 14.14 -3.53
CA PHE A 322 13.52 14.93 -2.59
C PHE A 322 13.44 16.43 -2.88
N LEU A 323 13.31 16.83 -4.15
CA LEU A 323 13.08 18.22 -4.52
C LEU A 323 11.75 18.75 -3.97
N ILE A 324 10.66 17.97 -4.10
CA ILE A 324 9.34 18.35 -3.54
C ILE A 324 9.44 18.53 -2.02
N ILE A 325 10.07 17.58 -1.32
CA ILE A 325 10.23 17.63 0.14
C ILE A 325 11.11 18.82 0.55
N GLY A 326 12.23 19.03 -0.15
CA GLY A 326 13.15 20.13 0.11
C GLY A 326 12.49 21.49 -0.10
N LEU A 327 11.75 21.67 -1.20
CA LEU A 327 11.00 22.90 -1.48
C LEU A 327 9.90 23.14 -0.44
N GLY A 328 9.16 22.09 -0.04
CA GLY A 328 8.11 22.20 0.98
C GLY A 328 8.68 22.58 2.35
N MET A 329 9.79 21.96 2.74
CA MET A 329 10.50 22.33 3.98
C MET A 329 11.05 23.76 3.91
N TYR A 330 11.69 24.16 2.81
CA TYR A 330 12.20 25.52 2.61
C TYR A 330 11.07 26.56 2.71
N GLN A 331 9.94 26.30 2.06
CA GLN A 331 8.79 27.19 2.09
C GLN A 331 8.22 27.33 3.51
N ALA A 332 8.04 26.22 4.22
CA ALA A 332 7.56 26.25 5.61
C ALA A 332 8.53 26.98 6.56
N ILE A 333 9.84 26.76 6.41
CA ILE A 333 10.87 27.40 7.24
C ILE A 333 10.93 28.92 6.95
N SER A 334 10.98 29.30 5.67
CA SER A 334 11.03 30.71 5.26
C SER A 334 9.79 31.49 5.66
N GLY A 335 8.62 30.85 5.72
CA GLY A 335 7.38 31.42 6.27
C GLY A 335 7.30 31.43 7.81
N GLY A 336 8.31 30.91 8.53
CA GLY A 336 8.29 30.82 9.98
C GLY A 336 7.39 29.72 10.55
N HIS A 337 6.92 28.80 9.72
CA HIS A 337 6.02 27.69 10.10
C HIS A 337 6.82 26.43 10.44
N TRP A 338 7.66 26.52 11.47
CA TRP A 338 8.59 25.46 11.89
C TRP A 338 7.91 24.12 12.19
N TYR A 339 6.70 24.14 12.77
CA TYR A 339 5.95 22.91 13.07
C TYR A 339 5.47 22.17 11.81
N ILE A 340 5.18 22.88 10.72
CA ILE A 340 4.83 22.29 9.42
C ILE A 340 6.07 21.63 8.82
N ALA A 341 7.21 22.33 8.81
CA ALA A 341 8.48 21.74 8.40
C ALA A 341 8.83 20.49 9.23
N GLY A 342 8.52 20.51 10.53
CA GLY A 342 8.76 19.39 11.44
C GLY A 342 7.86 18.19 11.12
N GLY A 343 6.61 18.45 10.75
CA GLY A 343 5.68 17.46 10.22
C GLY A 343 6.19 16.82 8.93
N ILE A 344 6.65 17.62 7.96
CA ILE A 344 7.23 17.11 6.69
C ILE A 344 8.45 16.23 6.97
N LEU A 345 9.39 16.72 7.78
CA LEU A 345 10.61 15.98 8.12
C LEU A 345 10.31 14.70 8.90
N GLY A 346 9.48 14.80 9.94
CA GLY A 346 9.10 13.65 10.77
C GLY A 346 8.44 12.56 9.95
N MET A 347 7.49 12.91 9.08
CA MET A 347 6.83 11.93 8.20
C MET A 347 7.77 11.35 7.15
N SER A 348 8.72 12.14 6.65
CA SER A 348 9.79 11.66 5.76
C SER A 348 10.70 10.65 6.46
N ILE A 349 11.06 10.87 7.72
CA ILE A 349 11.83 9.91 8.53
C ILE A 349 11.01 8.64 8.77
N ASN A 350 9.71 8.79 9.04
CA ASN A 350 8.83 7.65 9.23
C ASN A 350 8.75 6.76 7.97
N ALA A 351 8.96 7.33 6.79
CA ALA A 351 8.94 6.61 5.50
C ALA A 351 10.10 5.63 5.34
N VAL A 352 11.15 5.74 6.16
CA VAL A 352 12.21 4.71 6.27
C VAL A 352 11.67 3.42 6.89
N PHE A 353 10.60 3.52 7.68
CA PHE A 353 10.06 2.41 8.47
C PHE A 353 8.72 1.89 7.96
N PHE A 354 7.92 2.73 7.29
CA PHE A 354 6.55 2.45 6.85
C PHE A 354 6.22 3.12 5.51
N TYR A 355 4.94 3.15 5.15
CA TYR A 355 4.43 3.76 3.91
C TYR A 355 3.64 5.07 4.12
N PRO A 356 4.20 6.11 4.77
CA PRO A 356 3.52 7.38 4.97
C PRO A 356 3.38 8.22 3.69
N ILE A 357 3.89 7.79 2.54
CA ILE A 357 3.83 8.60 1.31
C ILE A 357 2.81 8.00 0.34
N ARG A 358 2.95 6.70 0.03
CA ARG A 358 2.14 6.03 -1.01
C ARG A 358 0.76 5.54 -0.54
N VAL A 359 0.60 5.20 0.74
CA VAL A 359 -0.67 4.66 1.27
C VAL A 359 -1.55 5.83 1.72
N ILE A 360 -2.59 6.15 0.95
CA ILE A 360 -3.41 7.37 1.14
C ILE A 360 -3.92 7.48 2.59
N GLY A 361 -4.47 6.42 3.17
CA GLY A 361 -5.03 6.43 4.53
C GLY A 361 -4.05 6.84 5.64
N ILE A 362 -2.76 6.86 5.34
CA ILE A 362 -1.69 7.22 6.26
C ILE A 362 -0.93 8.45 5.77
N GLY A 363 -0.78 8.58 4.45
CA GLY A 363 0.01 9.62 3.81
C GLY A 363 -0.70 10.94 3.57
N ILE A 364 -2.02 11.00 3.73
CA ILE A 364 -2.72 12.30 3.70
C ILE A 364 -2.09 13.34 4.64
N GLY A 365 -1.49 12.93 5.77
CA GLY A 365 -0.82 13.85 6.68
C GLY A 365 0.40 14.55 6.06
N ILE A 366 1.28 13.82 5.35
CA ILE A 366 2.45 14.44 4.71
C ILE A 366 2.03 15.35 3.55
N TRP A 367 1.03 14.95 2.78
CA TRP A 367 0.52 15.76 1.66
C TRP A 367 -0.22 17.02 2.13
N ALA A 368 -0.94 16.93 3.26
CA ALA A 368 -1.52 18.08 3.91
C ALA A 368 -0.44 19.04 4.40
N PHE A 369 0.61 18.57 5.09
CA PHE A 369 1.72 19.45 5.50
C PHE A 369 2.45 20.10 4.33
N LEU A 370 2.65 19.37 3.22
CA LEU A 370 3.20 19.95 1.99
C LEU A 370 2.27 21.02 1.40
N GLY A 371 0.95 20.83 1.44
CA GLY A 371 0.01 21.89 1.05
C GLY A 371 0.07 23.10 1.99
N ALA A 372 0.13 22.84 3.30
CA ALA A 372 0.20 23.82 4.37
C ALA A 372 1.43 24.73 4.29
N SER A 373 2.54 24.21 3.75
CA SER A 373 3.80 24.97 3.66
C SER A 373 3.67 26.20 2.78
N GLY A 374 2.73 26.19 1.84
CA GLY A 374 2.45 27.33 0.99
C GLY A 374 0.99 27.78 0.98
N SER A 375 0.20 27.33 1.96
CA SER A 375 -1.17 27.78 2.12
C SER A 375 -1.19 29.21 2.69
N PRO A 376 -2.16 30.05 2.27
CA PRO A 376 -2.25 31.41 2.79
C PRO A 376 -2.73 31.43 4.25
N GLU A 377 -2.38 32.49 4.98
CA GLU A 377 -2.90 32.76 6.34
C GLU A 377 -4.34 33.27 6.30
N ILE A 378 -4.69 34.05 5.26
CA ILE A 378 -6.03 34.57 5.01
C ILE A 378 -6.43 34.18 3.59
N ALA A 379 -7.67 33.71 3.42
CA ALA A 379 -8.26 33.37 2.13
C ALA A 379 -8.16 34.54 1.13
N HIS A 380 -7.22 34.48 0.19
CA HIS A 380 -7.14 35.43 -0.93
C HIS A 380 -7.80 34.81 -2.17
N ASN A 381 -8.90 35.43 -2.63
CA ASN A 381 -9.52 35.11 -3.90
C ASN A 381 -8.71 35.78 -5.03
N GLN A 382 -7.74 35.08 -5.61
CA GLN A 382 -7.20 35.46 -6.90
C GLN A 382 -7.80 34.55 -7.97
N PHE A 383 -8.65 35.14 -8.83
CA PHE A 383 -9.18 34.47 -10.00
C PHE A 383 -8.15 34.50 -11.12
N LEU A 384 -7.78 33.34 -11.65
CA LEU A 384 -6.95 33.26 -12.84
C LEU A 384 -7.67 32.39 -13.86
N VAL A 385 -8.12 33.00 -14.96
CA VAL A 385 -8.93 32.32 -15.97
C VAL A 385 -8.03 31.36 -16.75
N LEU A 386 -8.06 30.08 -16.37
CA LEU A 386 -7.61 29.03 -17.28
C LEU A 386 -8.57 29.04 -18.48
N PRO A 387 -8.09 29.05 -19.73
CA PRO A 387 -9.01 29.11 -20.87
C PRO A 387 -9.97 27.93 -20.84
N LEU A 388 -11.28 28.20 -20.93
CA LEU A 388 -12.37 27.21 -20.80
C LEU A 388 -12.20 26.00 -21.75
N TYR A 389 -11.52 26.20 -22.89
CA TYR A 389 -11.26 25.15 -23.87
C TYR A 389 -10.23 24.11 -23.43
N LEU A 390 -9.37 24.41 -22.44
CA LEU A 390 -8.41 23.46 -21.85
C LEU A 390 -8.98 22.74 -20.63
N SER A 391 -9.88 23.38 -19.87
CA SER A 391 -10.46 22.81 -18.65
C SER A 391 -11.46 21.68 -18.95
N VAL A 392 -12.28 21.81 -19.99
CA VAL A 392 -13.29 20.80 -20.35
C VAL A 392 -12.66 19.46 -20.78
N PRO A 393 -11.69 19.40 -21.72
CA PRO A 393 -11.04 18.14 -22.08
C PRO A 393 -10.31 17.50 -20.90
N LEU A 394 -9.65 18.30 -20.05
CA LEU A 394 -8.93 17.81 -18.89
C LEU A 394 -9.88 17.24 -17.82
N ALA A 395 -11.00 17.92 -17.56
CA ALA A 395 -12.07 17.44 -16.68
C ALA A 395 -12.65 16.10 -17.19
N LEU A 396 -12.86 15.98 -18.51
CA LEU A 396 -13.34 14.75 -19.13
C LEU A 396 -12.34 13.60 -18.99
N ILE A 397 -11.05 13.85 -19.26
CA ILE A 397 -9.98 12.86 -19.07
C ILE A 397 -9.96 12.37 -17.62
N VAL A 398 -10.00 13.29 -16.65
CA VAL A 398 -9.99 12.96 -15.22
C VAL A 398 -11.23 12.16 -14.82
N ALA A 399 -12.42 12.52 -15.31
CA ALA A 399 -13.65 11.78 -15.07
C ALA A 399 -13.61 10.35 -15.67
N LEU A 400 -13.09 10.21 -16.89
CA LEU A 400 -12.91 8.90 -17.55
C LEU A 400 -11.90 8.02 -16.80
N LEU A 401 -10.79 8.60 -16.34
CA LEU A 401 -9.80 7.88 -15.52
C LEU A 401 -10.40 7.46 -14.17
N ALA A 402 -11.14 8.34 -13.50
CA ALA A 402 -11.83 8.01 -12.25
C ALA A 402 -12.88 6.91 -12.44
N TRP A 403 -13.66 6.95 -13.53
CA TRP A 403 -14.62 5.90 -13.85
C TRP A 403 -13.94 4.55 -14.09
N GLN A 404 -12.93 4.53 -14.97
CA GLN A 404 -12.27 3.29 -15.39
C GLN A 404 -11.41 2.65 -14.30
N PHE A 405 -10.72 3.47 -13.49
CA PHE A 405 -9.73 2.97 -12.54
C PHE A 405 -10.17 3.02 -11.07
N ALA A 406 -11.26 3.73 -10.74
CA ALA A 406 -11.76 3.81 -9.36
C ALA A 406 -13.21 3.32 -9.23
N VAL A 407 -14.16 3.86 -9.99
CA VAL A 407 -15.59 3.52 -9.81
C VAL A 407 -15.86 2.05 -10.11
N LYS A 408 -15.44 1.55 -11.28
CA LYS A 408 -15.63 0.13 -11.64
C LYS A 408 -15.02 -0.82 -10.62
N ARG A 409 -13.84 -0.48 -10.10
CA ARG A 409 -13.14 -1.32 -9.12
C ARG A 409 -13.78 -1.28 -7.73
N LEU A 410 -14.27 -0.12 -7.31
CA LEU A 410 -15.06 -0.01 -6.08
C LEU A 410 -16.33 -0.88 -6.18
N MET A 411 -16.99 -0.88 -7.34
CA MET A 411 -18.13 -1.77 -7.60
C MET A 411 -17.71 -3.25 -7.59
N ALA A 412 -16.56 -3.60 -8.16
CA ALA A 412 -16.02 -4.97 -8.12
C ALA A 412 -15.79 -5.44 -6.68
N ILE A 413 -15.21 -4.59 -5.83
CA ILE A 413 -15.01 -4.89 -4.40
C ILE A 413 -16.34 -5.07 -3.67
N SER A 414 -17.34 -4.23 -3.98
CA SER A 414 -18.68 -4.38 -3.41
C SER A 414 -19.30 -5.73 -3.79
N HIS A 415 -19.14 -6.17 -5.03
CA HIS A 415 -19.61 -7.50 -5.44
C HIS A 415 -18.80 -8.64 -4.80
N MET A 416 -17.49 -8.48 -4.59
CA MET A 416 -16.70 -9.46 -3.81
C MET A 416 -17.18 -9.56 -2.35
N TYR A 417 -17.64 -8.46 -1.75
CA TYR A 417 -18.27 -8.50 -0.43
C TYR A 417 -19.54 -9.36 -0.44
N LEU A 418 -20.40 -9.15 -1.42
CA LEU A 418 -21.62 -9.94 -1.60
C LEU A 418 -21.32 -11.42 -1.89
N TYR A 419 -20.27 -11.71 -2.67
CA TYR A 419 -19.76 -13.08 -2.89
C TYR A 419 -19.40 -13.76 -1.56
N ASN A 420 -18.67 -13.08 -0.68
CA ASN A 420 -18.28 -13.64 0.62
C ASN A 420 -19.47 -13.83 1.57
N LEU A 421 -20.47 -12.94 1.53
CA LEU A 421 -21.71 -13.13 2.27
C LEU A 421 -22.47 -14.37 1.76
N ALA A 422 -22.58 -14.53 0.43
CA ALA A 422 -23.20 -15.71 -0.17
C ALA A 422 -22.44 -17.00 0.15
N GLN A 423 -21.10 -16.96 0.21
CA GLN A 423 -20.27 -18.08 0.62
C GLN A 423 -20.58 -18.53 2.05
N ARG A 424 -20.79 -17.60 2.98
CA ARG A 424 -21.18 -17.92 4.36
C ARG A 424 -22.59 -18.51 4.44
N ALA A 425 -23.49 -18.09 3.55
CA ALA A 425 -24.82 -18.64 3.41
C ALA A 425 -24.85 -19.96 2.60
N ASN A 426 -23.70 -20.40 2.07
CA ASN A 426 -23.58 -21.55 1.17
C ASN A 426 -24.47 -21.45 -0.09
N ASP A 427 -24.76 -20.24 -0.55
CA ASP A 427 -25.56 -19.98 -1.75
C ASP A 427 -24.65 -19.89 -2.98
N ARG A 428 -24.47 -21.04 -3.65
CA ARG A 428 -23.58 -21.16 -4.81
C ARG A 428 -23.99 -20.29 -6.00
N GLN A 429 -25.29 -20.11 -6.26
CA GLN A 429 -25.77 -19.35 -7.42
C GLN A 429 -25.48 -17.85 -7.23
N THR A 430 -25.72 -17.34 -6.03
CA THR A 430 -25.42 -15.95 -5.69
C THR A 430 -23.91 -15.70 -5.63
N MET A 431 -23.12 -16.66 -5.14
CA MET A 431 -21.65 -16.62 -5.25
C MET A 431 -21.21 -16.46 -6.71
N GLU A 432 -21.67 -17.34 -7.59
CA GLU A 432 -21.28 -17.32 -9.01
C GLU A 432 -21.62 -15.98 -9.69
N LYS A 433 -22.84 -15.49 -9.47
CA LYS A 433 -23.31 -14.21 -10.02
C LYS A 433 -22.38 -13.07 -9.64
N HIS A 434 -22.09 -12.91 -8.34
CA HIS A 434 -21.27 -11.80 -7.88
C HIS A 434 -19.80 -11.94 -8.27
N LEU A 435 -19.28 -13.16 -8.36
CA LEU A 435 -17.91 -13.40 -8.81
C LEU A 435 -17.71 -13.05 -10.29
N LYS A 436 -18.67 -13.37 -11.16
CA LYS A 436 -18.65 -12.96 -12.59
C LYS A 436 -18.69 -11.45 -12.75
N ILE A 437 -19.64 -10.78 -12.08
CA ILE A 437 -19.76 -9.31 -12.14
C ILE A 437 -18.46 -8.65 -11.64
N SER A 438 -17.88 -9.16 -10.55
CA SER A 438 -16.61 -8.65 -10.01
C SER A 438 -15.47 -8.78 -11.04
N MET A 439 -15.39 -9.92 -11.73
CA MET A 439 -14.38 -10.18 -12.76
C MET A 439 -14.58 -9.33 -14.03
N GLU A 440 -15.82 -9.03 -14.41
CA GLU A 440 -16.13 -8.12 -15.52
C GLU A 440 -15.76 -6.67 -15.20
N LEU A 441 -15.99 -6.24 -13.95
CA LEU A 441 -15.71 -4.88 -13.48
C LEU A 441 -14.21 -4.61 -13.24
N ASP A 442 -13.47 -5.58 -12.69
CA ASP A 442 -12.02 -5.49 -12.55
C ASP A 442 -11.31 -6.78 -13.01
N PRO A 443 -11.16 -6.96 -14.34
CA PRO A 443 -10.52 -8.13 -14.95
C PRO A 443 -8.99 -8.10 -14.80
N THR A 444 -8.45 -7.30 -13.87
CA THR A 444 -7.02 -7.17 -13.59
C THR A 444 -6.69 -7.34 -12.12
N ASN A 445 -7.66 -7.62 -11.26
CA ASN A 445 -7.43 -7.83 -9.83
C ASN A 445 -7.00 -9.28 -9.57
N GLY A 446 -5.79 -9.47 -9.04
CA GLY A 446 -5.23 -10.80 -8.81
C GLY A 446 -6.01 -11.60 -7.75
N HIS A 447 -6.57 -10.94 -6.75
CA HIS A 447 -7.43 -11.60 -5.76
C HIS A 447 -8.71 -12.14 -6.42
N ILE A 448 -9.44 -11.33 -7.19
CA ILE A 448 -10.66 -11.73 -7.90
C ILE A 448 -10.36 -12.88 -8.86
N MET A 449 -9.29 -12.79 -9.65
CA MET A 449 -8.89 -13.86 -10.57
C MET A 449 -8.60 -15.17 -9.86
N ALA A 450 -7.89 -15.11 -8.74
CA ALA A 450 -7.56 -16.31 -7.98
C ALA A 450 -8.81 -16.92 -7.33
N GLU A 451 -9.75 -16.12 -6.83
CA GLU A 451 -11.05 -16.66 -6.37
C GLU A 451 -11.86 -17.25 -7.52
N PHE A 452 -11.87 -16.59 -8.68
CA PHE A 452 -12.53 -17.08 -9.90
C PHE A 452 -11.95 -18.43 -10.35
N ALA A 453 -10.62 -18.53 -10.46
CA ALA A 453 -9.94 -19.77 -10.82
C ALA A 453 -10.23 -20.89 -9.81
N ALA A 454 -10.26 -20.58 -8.51
CA ALA A 454 -10.59 -21.57 -7.48
C ALA A 454 -12.05 -22.05 -7.58
N PHE A 455 -13.00 -21.13 -7.79
CA PHE A 455 -14.43 -21.44 -7.89
C PHE A 455 -14.73 -22.36 -9.09
N TYR A 456 -14.08 -22.10 -10.24
CA TYR A 456 -14.29 -22.84 -11.48
C TYR A 456 -13.37 -24.05 -11.68
N ALA A 457 -12.45 -24.32 -10.76
CA ALA A 457 -11.44 -25.38 -10.92
C ALA A 457 -12.03 -26.75 -11.30
N VAL A 458 -13.22 -27.08 -10.80
CA VAL A 458 -13.92 -28.34 -11.10
C VAL A 458 -14.94 -28.20 -12.24
N GLN A 459 -15.70 -27.10 -12.27
CA GLN A 459 -16.81 -26.93 -13.23
C GLN A 459 -16.32 -26.60 -14.63
N ALA A 460 -15.26 -25.79 -14.73
CA ALA A 460 -14.66 -25.36 -15.99
C ALA A 460 -13.13 -25.34 -15.85
N PRO A 461 -12.46 -26.51 -15.75
CA PRO A 461 -11.03 -26.57 -15.50
C PRO A 461 -10.16 -25.79 -16.49
N PRO A 462 -10.43 -25.79 -17.82
CA PRO A 462 -9.62 -25.01 -18.76
C PRO A 462 -9.70 -23.50 -18.50
N LEU A 463 -10.91 -23.00 -18.21
CA LEU A 463 -11.14 -21.60 -17.87
C LEU A 463 -10.44 -21.22 -16.56
N ALA A 464 -10.50 -22.09 -15.55
CA ALA A 464 -9.79 -21.89 -14.29
C ALA A 464 -8.28 -21.83 -14.48
N MET A 465 -7.70 -22.74 -15.27
CA MET A 465 -6.28 -22.73 -15.59
C MET A 465 -5.87 -21.46 -16.33
N GLN A 466 -6.61 -21.07 -17.37
CA GLN A 466 -6.36 -19.82 -18.11
C GLN A 466 -6.42 -18.59 -17.20
N THR A 467 -7.39 -18.55 -16.28
CA THR A 467 -7.53 -17.46 -15.31
C THR A 467 -6.37 -17.45 -14.30
N ALA A 468 -5.92 -18.62 -13.83
CA ALA A 468 -4.77 -18.75 -12.94
C ALA A 468 -3.45 -18.33 -13.63
N MET A 469 -3.27 -18.65 -14.91
CA MET A 469 -2.13 -18.16 -15.71
C MET A 469 -2.16 -16.63 -15.80
N ARG A 470 -3.31 -16.06 -16.18
CA ARG A 470 -3.49 -14.61 -16.24
C ARG A 470 -3.26 -13.91 -14.89
N CYS A 471 -3.66 -14.56 -13.78
CA CYS A 471 -3.41 -14.07 -12.43
C CYS A 471 -1.91 -13.97 -12.11
N LEU A 472 -1.08 -14.88 -12.63
CA LEU A 472 0.38 -14.84 -12.50
C LEU A 472 1.02 -13.80 -13.43
N ASP A 473 0.50 -13.66 -14.65
CA ASP A 473 0.99 -12.66 -15.61
C ASP A 473 0.76 -11.23 -15.10
N LEU A 474 -0.39 -11.00 -14.48
CA LEU A 474 -0.84 -9.73 -13.92
C LEU A 474 -0.55 -9.58 -12.41
N PHE A 475 0.32 -10.44 -11.86
CA PHE A 475 0.57 -10.53 -10.43
C PHE A 475 0.83 -9.17 -9.78
N ASP A 476 -0.07 -8.76 -8.88
CA ASP A 476 -0.12 -7.43 -8.24
C ASP A 476 0.57 -7.35 -6.87
N GLY A 477 1.07 -8.47 -6.36
CA GLY A 477 1.65 -8.56 -5.02
C GLY A 477 0.62 -8.64 -3.89
N GLU A 478 -0.69 -8.67 -4.18
CA GLU A 478 -1.73 -8.83 -3.16
C GLU A 478 -1.76 -10.25 -2.60
N LYS A 479 -1.84 -11.24 -3.49
CA LYS A 479 -1.56 -12.64 -3.17
C LYS A 479 -0.04 -12.88 -3.19
N ILE A 480 0.42 -13.93 -2.53
CA ILE A 480 1.85 -14.23 -2.50
C ILE A 480 2.20 -15.04 -3.75
N GLU A 481 3.21 -14.62 -4.52
CA GLU A 481 3.48 -15.16 -5.86
C GLU A 481 3.61 -16.69 -5.88
N TYR A 482 4.39 -17.27 -4.96
CA TYR A 482 4.56 -18.73 -4.87
C TYR A 482 3.24 -19.48 -4.56
N SER A 483 2.27 -18.82 -3.91
CA SER A 483 0.95 -19.41 -3.66
C SER A 483 0.08 -19.42 -4.92
N SER A 484 0.19 -18.39 -5.76
CA SER A 484 -0.45 -18.34 -7.08
C SER A 484 0.13 -19.41 -8.01
N TRP A 485 1.44 -19.65 -7.95
CA TRP A 485 2.09 -20.76 -8.68
C TRP A 485 1.54 -22.13 -8.27
N VAL A 486 1.33 -22.38 -6.97
CA VAL A 486 0.70 -23.65 -6.53
C VAL A 486 -0.75 -23.76 -7.03
N GLN A 487 -1.50 -22.66 -7.03
CA GLN A 487 -2.88 -22.66 -7.54
C GLN A 487 -2.94 -22.97 -9.06
N LEU A 488 -2.03 -22.40 -9.84
CA LEU A 488 -1.89 -22.77 -11.26
C LEU A 488 -1.49 -24.23 -11.39
N GLY A 489 -0.55 -24.71 -10.57
CA GLY A 489 -0.14 -26.11 -10.55
C GLY A 489 -1.32 -27.06 -10.30
N HIS A 490 -2.15 -26.79 -9.29
CA HIS A 490 -3.36 -27.58 -9.03
C HIS A 490 -4.35 -27.53 -10.20
N SER A 491 -4.53 -26.37 -10.83
CA SER A 491 -5.37 -26.23 -12.01
C SER A 491 -4.83 -27.03 -13.20
N ALA A 492 -3.51 -27.03 -13.40
CA ALA A 492 -2.83 -27.81 -14.44
C ALA A 492 -2.98 -29.33 -14.21
N VAL A 493 -2.88 -29.80 -12.95
CA VAL A 493 -3.17 -31.20 -12.60
C VAL A 493 -4.58 -31.59 -13.03
N ILE A 494 -5.60 -30.81 -12.67
CA ILE A 494 -7.00 -31.12 -13.04
C ILE A 494 -7.19 -31.18 -14.57
N ASN A 495 -6.47 -30.35 -15.31
CA ASN A 495 -6.50 -30.33 -16.77
C ASN A 495 -5.64 -31.43 -17.42
N GLY A 496 -4.97 -32.28 -16.64
CA GLY A 496 -4.07 -33.33 -17.15
C GLY A 496 -2.68 -32.83 -17.54
N ALA A 497 -2.42 -31.52 -17.47
CA ALA A 497 -1.15 -30.90 -17.87
C ALA A 497 -0.05 -31.08 -16.81
N ALA A 498 0.38 -32.32 -16.59
CA ALA A 498 1.27 -32.71 -15.51
C ALA A 498 2.65 -32.03 -15.55
N GLU A 499 3.24 -31.87 -16.72
CA GLU A 499 4.55 -31.21 -16.87
C GLU A 499 4.46 -29.72 -16.51
N LEU A 500 3.39 -29.04 -16.91
CA LEU A 500 3.13 -27.66 -16.48
C LEU A 500 2.96 -27.59 -14.97
N ALA A 501 2.23 -28.53 -14.36
CA ALA A 501 2.06 -28.60 -12.90
C ALA A 501 3.40 -28.78 -12.17
N ARG A 502 4.28 -29.67 -12.66
CA ARG A 502 5.65 -29.83 -12.14
C ARG A 502 6.43 -28.52 -12.19
N VAL A 503 6.41 -27.82 -13.33
CA VAL A 503 7.06 -26.52 -13.48
C VAL A 503 6.51 -25.53 -12.44
N CYS A 504 5.19 -25.45 -12.29
CA CYS A 504 4.55 -24.54 -11.35
C CYS A 504 4.94 -24.81 -9.90
N PHE A 505 4.90 -26.06 -9.45
CA PHE A 505 5.32 -26.41 -8.08
C PHE A 505 6.81 -26.16 -7.85
N ARG A 506 7.67 -26.46 -8.84
CA ARG A 506 9.10 -26.15 -8.78
C ARG A 506 9.37 -24.65 -8.75
N MET A 507 8.60 -23.84 -9.48
CA MET A 507 8.70 -22.38 -9.41
C MET A 507 8.28 -21.84 -8.03
N ALA A 508 7.22 -22.39 -7.43
CA ALA A 508 6.84 -22.04 -6.07
C ALA A 508 7.96 -22.37 -5.05
N ILE A 509 8.60 -23.53 -5.19
CA ILE A 509 9.76 -23.95 -4.38
C ILE A 509 10.97 -23.05 -4.64
N TYR A 510 11.21 -22.67 -5.89
CA TYR A 510 12.30 -21.77 -6.25
C TYR A 510 12.16 -20.40 -5.60
N LEU A 511 10.95 -19.82 -5.65
CA LEU A 511 10.63 -18.55 -5.02
C LEU A 511 10.62 -18.64 -3.49
N ASN A 512 10.17 -19.78 -2.94
CA ASN A 512 10.18 -20.05 -1.50
C ASN A 512 10.58 -21.51 -1.19
N PRO A 513 11.87 -21.76 -0.89
CA PRO A 513 12.36 -23.12 -0.59
C PRO A 513 11.80 -23.75 0.69
N SER A 514 11.09 -22.99 1.54
CA SER A 514 10.41 -23.51 2.73
C SER A 514 8.91 -23.72 2.53
N TYR A 515 8.39 -23.52 1.32
CA TYR A 515 6.95 -23.62 1.08
C TYR A 515 6.48 -25.08 0.99
N GLY A 516 6.27 -25.72 2.16
CA GLY A 516 5.94 -27.15 2.28
C GLY A 516 4.72 -27.60 1.46
N LYS A 517 3.73 -26.71 1.23
CA LYS A 517 2.58 -27.01 0.37
C LYS A 517 2.98 -27.34 -1.07
N ALA A 518 4.00 -26.67 -1.62
CA ALA A 518 4.48 -26.95 -2.97
C ALA A 518 5.21 -28.30 -3.05
N TYR A 519 6.03 -28.64 -2.06
CA TYR A 519 6.67 -29.96 -1.96
C TYR A 519 5.63 -31.09 -1.88
N LYS A 520 4.63 -30.94 -1.00
CA LYS A 520 3.53 -31.90 -0.88
C LYS A 520 2.78 -32.08 -2.19
N SER A 521 2.45 -30.99 -2.88
CA SER A 521 1.73 -31.03 -4.15
C SER A 521 2.55 -31.69 -5.27
N LEU A 522 3.88 -31.47 -5.27
CA LEU A 522 4.80 -32.11 -6.21
C LEU A 522 4.91 -33.62 -5.94
N GLU A 523 5.03 -34.03 -4.68
CA GLU A 523 5.06 -35.44 -4.28
C GLU A 523 3.76 -36.16 -4.62
N GLU A 524 2.60 -35.53 -4.37
CA GLU A 524 1.29 -36.06 -4.74
C GLU A 524 1.15 -36.24 -6.25
N LEU A 525 1.64 -35.27 -7.04
CA LEU A 525 1.67 -35.37 -8.49
C LEU A 525 2.55 -36.53 -8.97
N ASP A 526 3.76 -36.68 -8.42
CA ASP A 526 4.67 -37.75 -8.81
C ASP A 526 4.12 -39.15 -8.44
N LYS A 527 3.45 -39.28 -7.29
CA LYS A 527 2.73 -40.52 -6.92
C LYS A 527 1.61 -40.84 -7.90
N LEU A 528 0.83 -39.83 -8.29
CA LEU A 528 -0.25 -39.98 -9.26
C LEU A 528 0.27 -40.41 -10.63
N LEU A 529 1.36 -39.79 -11.11
CA LEU A 529 1.99 -40.17 -12.38
C LEU A 529 2.53 -41.60 -12.34
N THR A 530 3.23 -41.98 -11.27
CA THR A 530 3.73 -43.35 -11.08
C THR A 530 2.59 -44.38 -11.07
N ALA A 531 1.47 -44.06 -10.42
CA ALA A 531 0.30 -44.93 -10.40
C ALA A 531 -0.35 -45.06 -11.79
N LEU A 532 -0.42 -43.96 -12.56
CA LEU A 532 -0.93 -43.96 -13.94
C LEU A 532 -0.01 -44.75 -14.88
N GLU A 533 1.31 -44.59 -14.78
CA GLU A 533 2.30 -45.37 -15.54
C GLU A 533 2.16 -46.88 -15.28
N LYS A 534 1.98 -47.27 -14.01
CA LYS A 534 1.75 -48.67 -13.64
C LYS A 534 0.42 -49.20 -14.20
N LYS A 535 -0.61 -48.38 -14.23
CA LYS A 535 -1.97 -48.75 -14.69
C LYS A 535 -2.07 -48.79 -16.22
N TYR A 536 -1.30 -47.95 -16.91
CA TYR A 536 -1.35 -47.79 -18.37
C TYR A 536 0.07 -47.80 -18.96
N PRO A 537 0.75 -48.96 -19.04
CA PRO A 537 2.08 -49.07 -19.61
C PRO A 537 2.03 -48.97 -21.15
N ALA A 538 1.69 -47.81 -21.70
CA ALA A 538 1.75 -47.56 -23.13
C ALA A 538 3.08 -46.90 -23.49
N LYS A 539 3.91 -47.59 -24.28
CA LYS A 539 5.18 -47.07 -24.79
C LYS A 539 4.94 -46.27 -26.06
N ALA A 540 5.53 -45.07 -26.15
CA ALA A 540 5.71 -44.33 -27.38
C ALA A 540 6.67 -45.08 -28.33
N PRO A 541 6.62 -44.81 -29.65
CA PRO A 541 7.56 -45.36 -30.63
C PRO A 541 9.04 -45.03 -30.34
N ASP A 542 9.32 -43.96 -29.59
CA ASP A 542 10.66 -43.51 -29.19
C ASP A 542 11.09 -43.98 -27.78
N GLY A 543 10.40 -44.98 -27.20
CA GLY A 543 10.77 -45.57 -25.91
C GLY A 543 10.42 -44.70 -24.68
N LYS A 544 9.81 -43.54 -24.88
CA LYS A 544 9.21 -42.74 -23.81
C LYS A 544 7.83 -43.29 -23.46
N ILE A 545 7.44 -43.26 -22.20
CA ILE A 545 6.06 -43.59 -21.82
C ILE A 545 5.21 -42.35 -22.12
N ILE A 546 4.20 -42.48 -22.99
CA ILE A 546 3.21 -41.42 -23.17
C ILE A 546 2.15 -41.67 -22.11
N VAL A 547 2.19 -40.90 -21.02
CA VAL A 547 1.00 -40.74 -20.19
C VAL A 547 0.09 -39.79 -20.99
N PRO A 548 -1.01 -40.26 -21.58
CA PRO A 548 -1.89 -39.36 -22.33
C PRO A 548 -2.39 -38.26 -21.39
N ASP A 549 -2.45 -37.02 -21.89
CA ASP A 549 -3.18 -35.90 -21.28
C ASP A 549 -4.67 -36.29 -21.17
N ARG A 550 -5.00 -37.15 -20.21
CA ARG A 550 -6.37 -37.49 -19.85
C ARG A 550 -6.75 -36.60 -18.69
N LYS A 551 -7.93 -35.99 -18.79
CA LYS A 551 -8.58 -35.33 -17.65
C LYS A 551 -8.52 -36.27 -16.46
N ILE A 552 -7.86 -35.85 -15.40
CA ILE A 552 -7.84 -36.57 -14.14
C ILE A 552 -9.24 -36.45 -13.57
N GLU A 553 -10.00 -37.54 -13.55
CA GLU A 553 -11.26 -37.59 -12.80
C GLU A 553 -10.91 -37.46 -11.32
N VAL A 554 -11.16 -36.26 -10.78
CA VAL A 554 -10.98 -35.99 -9.36
C VAL A 554 -12.02 -36.80 -8.61
N VAL A 555 -11.61 -37.94 -8.06
CA VAL A 555 -12.42 -38.72 -7.11
C VAL A 555 -12.58 -37.86 -5.86
N ARG A 556 -13.84 -37.53 -5.53
CA ARG A 556 -14.22 -36.67 -4.39
C ARG A 556 -13.82 -37.25 -3.04
#